data_AF-A0A1B6BXN8-F1
#
_entry.id   AF-A0A1B6BXN8-F1
#
_cell.length_a   1.000
_cell.length_b   1.000
_cell.length_c   1.000
_cell.angle_alpha   90.00
_cell.angle_beta   90.00
_cell.angle_gamma   90.00
#
_symmetry.space_group_name_H-M   'P 1'
#
loop_
_entity.id
_entity.type
_entity.pdbx_description
1 polymer ?
#
loop_
_entity_poly.entity_id
_entity_poly.type
_entity_poly.pdbx_seq_one_letter_code
_entity_poly.pdbx_strand_id
1 'polypeptide(L)'
;YNNPKVYSNFSAKVLQTLYPNLTMASWGKEIRTAPFQHEVKLTTPSGTEFKSFAKTSKFNKDLYNDWVADSLKVDLIVETWPNGIGRLNSSCQTSYKVENVDAMKIPQVGDDFTSKQDHSKWAIAFEKEKPWVCIGDINRATTQYHRAGGTVCMQNANIWSAYFDSITNIETCPVPKGFFRRTYEKVKSFFSNFFR
;
A
#
# COMPACT_ATOMS: atom_id res chain seq x y z
N TYR A 1 -13.19 11.41 3.10
CA TYR A 1 -11.75 11.07 3.05
C TYR A 1 -11.34 10.62 1.65
N ASN A 2 -11.84 9.49 1.16
CA ASN A 2 -11.43 8.93 -0.15
C ASN A 2 -11.79 9.79 -1.37
N ASN A 3 -12.70 10.77 -1.23
CA ASN A 3 -13.18 11.68 -2.28
C ASN A 3 -13.40 10.99 -3.65
N PRO A 4 -14.24 9.93 -3.71
CA PRO A 4 -14.53 9.26 -4.96
C PRO A 4 -15.26 10.20 -5.92
N LYS A 5 -15.04 10.03 -7.22
CA LYS A 5 -15.88 10.67 -8.25
C LYS A 5 -17.21 9.93 -8.31
N VAL A 6 -18.27 10.56 -7.80
CA VAL A 6 -19.62 9.99 -7.80
C VAL A 6 -20.31 10.31 -9.12
N TYR A 7 -20.89 9.30 -9.77
CA TYR A 7 -21.53 9.41 -11.09
C TYR A 7 -23.06 9.57 -11.02
N SER A 8 -23.68 9.24 -9.88
CA SER A 8 -25.12 9.32 -9.66
C SER A 8 -25.43 9.59 -8.18
N ASN A 9 -26.49 10.35 -7.93
CA ASN A 9 -26.77 10.98 -6.65
C ASN A 9 -28.10 10.49 -6.09
N PHE A 10 -28.27 10.57 -4.77
CA PHE A 10 -29.55 10.27 -4.14
C PHE A 10 -30.58 11.38 -4.44
N SER A 11 -31.57 11.08 -5.25
CA SER A 11 -32.67 12.01 -5.57
C SER A 11 -33.80 11.97 -4.52
N ALA A 12 -34.01 10.84 -3.86
CA ALA A 12 -35.09 10.67 -2.89
C ALA A 12 -34.76 11.30 -1.52
N LYS A 13 -35.57 12.26 -1.07
CA LYS A 13 -35.42 12.95 0.23
C LYS A 13 -35.36 11.98 1.42
N VAL A 14 -36.14 10.90 1.38
CA VAL A 14 -36.14 9.87 2.43
C VAL A 14 -34.76 9.25 2.61
N LEU A 15 -34.05 8.94 1.52
CA LEU A 15 -32.70 8.39 1.57
C LEU A 15 -31.69 9.42 2.08
N GLN A 16 -31.93 10.71 1.80
CA GLN A 16 -31.08 11.79 2.30
C GLN A 16 -31.16 11.92 3.82
N THR A 17 -32.36 11.79 4.38
CA THR A 17 -32.58 11.81 5.83
C THR A 17 -32.01 10.57 6.51
N LEU A 18 -32.17 9.38 5.91
CA LEU A 18 -31.67 8.12 6.48
C LEU A 18 -30.14 8.02 6.42
N TYR A 19 -29.51 8.55 5.36
CA TYR A 19 -28.08 8.40 5.11
C TYR A 19 -27.41 9.76 4.84
N PRO A 20 -27.32 10.66 5.84
CA PRO A 20 -26.80 12.00 5.63
C PRO A 20 -25.33 12.01 5.19
N ASN A 21 -24.49 11.12 5.73
CA ASN A 21 -23.08 11.02 5.36
C ASN A 21 -22.89 10.51 3.92
N LEU A 22 -23.69 9.53 3.52
CA LEU A 22 -23.65 9.00 2.15
C LEU A 22 -24.17 10.03 1.15
N THR A 23 -25.18 10.81 1.53
CA THR A 23 -25.68 11.94 0.74
C THR A 23 -24.62 13.01 0.55
N MET A 24 -23.95 13.43 1.63
CA MET A 24 -22.83 14.36 1.56
C MET A 24 -21.70 13.84 0.65
N ALA A 25 -21.36 12.55 0.77
CA ALA A 25 -20.38 11.92 -0.11
C ALA A 25 -20.85 11.93 -1.58
N SER A 26 -22.15 11.68 -1.84
CA SER A 26 -22.72 11.71 -3.19
C SER A 26 -22.69 13.10 -3.83
N TRP A 27 -22.69 14.17 -3.03
CA TRP A 27 -22.54 15.54 -3.49
C TRP A 27 -21.08 15.99 -3.58
N GLY A 28 -20.11 15.08 -3.40
CA GLY A 28 -18.69 15.40 -3.48
C GLY A 28 -18.18 16.26 -2.31
N LYS A 29 -18.84 16.21 -1.15
CA LYS A 29 -18.37 16.95 0.03
C LYS A 29 -17.04 16.39 0.51
N GLU A 30 -16.01 17.24 0.51
CA GLU A 30 -14.66 16.87 0.92
C GLU A 30 -14.34 17.27 2.36
N ILE A 31 -13.41 16.53 2.98
CA ILE A 31 -12.82 16.90 4.27
C ILE A 31 -11.77 17.99 4.02
N ARG A 32 -12.03 19.20 4.53
CA ARG A 32 -11.16 20.38 4.30
C ARG A 32 -10.21 20.68 5.45
N THR A 33 -10.54 20.22 6.65
CA THR A 33 -9.78 20.40 7.89
C THR A 33 -9.16 19.09 8.35
N ALA A 34 -8.05 19.17 9.09
CA ALA A 34 -7.43 18.00 9.69
C ALA A 34 -8.38 17.30 10.69
N PRO A 35 -8.21 15.99 10.95
CA PRO A 35 -7.21 15.09 10.35
C PRO A 35 -7.51 14.76 8.88
N PHE A 36 -6.46 14.60 8.07
CA PHE A 36 -6.56 14.28 6.63
C PHE A 36 -6.54 12.77 6.33
N GLN A 37 -6.58 11.98 7.39
CA GLN A 37 -6.63 10.53 7.39
C GLN A 37 -7.71 10.06 8.37
N HIS A 38 -8.26 8.88 8.15
CA HIS A 38 -9.28 8.28 9.00
C HIS A 38 -9.15 6.77 9.00
N GLU A 39 -9.00 6.21 10.20
CA GLU A 39 -8.99 4.77 10.45
C GLU A 39 -10.30 4.39 11.13
N VAL A 40 -10.96 3.33 10.66
CA VAL A 40 -12.17 2.81 11.30
C VAL A 40 -12.23 1.30 11.21
N LYS A 41 -12.67 0.66 12.29
CA LYS A 41 -13.03 -0.76 12.31
C LYS A 41 -14.45 -0.92 11.79
N LEU A 42 -14.62 -1.79 10.80
CA LEU A 42 -15.91 -2.17 10.22
C LEU A 42 -16.18 -3.63 10.55
N THR A 43 -17.43 -3.96 10.84
CA THR A 43 -17.85 -5.34 11.11
C THR A 43 -19.02 -5.67 10.21
N THR A 44 -18.91 -6.78 9.48
CA THR A 44 -20.01 -7.30 8.64
C THR A 44 -21.12 -7.87 9.52
N PRO A 45 -22.35 -8.05 8.98
CA PRO A 45 -23.43 -8.71 9.71
C PRO A 45 -23.08 -10.12 10.23
N SER A 46 -22.17 -10.83 9.56
CA SER A 46 -21.68 -12.15 9.97
C SER A 46 -20.51 -12.10 10.96
N GLY A 47 -20.09 -10.91 11.40
CA GLY A 47 -19.04 -10.72 12.41
C GLY A 47 -17.60 -10.62 11.87
N THR A 48 -17.38 -10.71 10.56
CA THR A 48 -16.04 -10.50 9.99
C THR A 48 -15.61 -9.04 10.17
N GLU A 49 -14.43 -8.84 10.75
CA GLU A 49 -13.86 -7.53 11.04
C GLU A 49 -12.91 -7.07 9.94
N PHE A 50 -13.00 -5.78 9.61
CA PHE A 50 -12.13 -5.08 8.68
C PHE A 50 -11.60 -3.81 9.33
N LYS A 51 -10.39 -3.40 8.97
CA LYS A 51 -9.84 -2.08 9.27
C LYS A 51 -9.76 -1.27 7.99
N SER A 52 -10.51 -0.17 7.92
CA SER A 52 -10.53 0.73 6.77
C SER A 52 -9.60 1.92 7.03
N PHE A 53 -8.67 2.13 6.11
CA PHE A 53 -7.78 3.28 6.06
C PHE A 53 -8.21 4.19 4.92
N ALA A 54 -8.46 5.46 5.22
CA ALA A 54 -8.94 6.44 4.25
C ALA A 54 -8.15 7.73 4.37
N LYS A 55 -7.55 8.22 3.28
CA LYS A 55 -6.80 9.47 3.21
C LYS A 55 -7.40 10.44 2.20
N THR A 56 -7.26 11.74 2.47
CA THR A 56 -7.51 12.80 1.50
C THR A 56 -6.25 13.11 0.69
N SER A 57 -6.39 13.95 -0.35
CA SER A 57 -5.26 14.51 -1.11
C SER A 57 -4.30 15.36 -0.27
N LYS A 58 -4.69 15.76 0.95
CA LYS A 58 -3.84 16.54 1.87
C LYS A 58 -2.99 15.69 2.81
N PHE A 59 -3.06 14.35 2.74
CA PHE A 59 -2.25 13.45 3.57
C PHE A 59 -0.76 13.53 3.25
N ASN A 60 -0.39 13.72 1.98
CA ASN A 60 0.95 14.07 1.52
C ASN A 60 2.07 13.06 1.86
N LYS A 61 1.73 11.78 2.00
CA LYS A 61 2.64 10.70 2.40
C LYS A 61 2.29 9.36 1.72
N ASP A 62 3.18 8.37 1.80
CA ASP A 62 2.93 7.00 1.35
C ASP A 62 1.86 6.37 2.26
N LEU A 63 0.79 5.85 1.67
CA LEU A 63 -0.29 5.20 2.42
C LEU A 63 0.26 4.00 3.20
N TYR A 64 1.11 3.18 2.59
CA TYR A 64 1.53 1.90 3.15
C TYR A 64 2.67 2.09 4.13
N ASN A 65 3.75 2.74 3.71
CA ASN A 65 4.94 2.95 4.54
C ASN A 65 4.69 3.90 5.72
N ASP A 66 4.02 5.02 5.50
CA ASP A 66 3.92 6.06 6.54
C ASP A 66 2.68 5.91 7.44
N TRP A 67 1.82 4.92 7.20
CA TRP A 67 0.61 4.74 8.00
C TRP A 67 0.15 3.28 8.17
N VAL A 68 -0.13 2.54 7.10
CA VAL A 68 -0.75 1.20 7.24
C VAL A 68 0.17 0.23 7.96
N ALA A 69 1.46 0.14 7.58
CA ALA A 69 2.42 -0.76 8.23
C ALA A 69 2.56 -0.47 9.73
N ASP A 70 2.66 0.82 10.10
CA ASP A 70 2.75 1.23 11.50
C ASP A 70 1.43 1.00 12.27
N SER A 71 0.26 1.23 11.67
CA SER A 71 -1.03 0.97 12.34
C SER A 71 -1.28 -0.52 12.56
N LEU A 72 -0.84 -1.37 11.63
CA LEU A 72 -0.98 -2.82 11.72
C LEU A 72 0.15 -3.49 12.52
N LYS A 73 1.26 -2.78 12.75
CA LYS A 73 2.45 -3.27 13.45
C LYS A 73 3.03 -4.53 12.79
N VAL A 74 3.18 -4.49 11.47
CA VAL A 74 3.73 -5.57 10.62
C VAL A 74 4.52 -5.01 9.44
N ASP A 75 5.52 -5.75 9.00
CA ASP A 75 6.11 -5.60 7.68
C ASP A 75 5.07 -5.96 6.61
N LEU A 76 5.09 -5.24 5.48
CA LEU A 76 4.15 -5.41 4.37
C LEU A 76 4.87 -5.76 3.06
N ILE A 77 4.26 -6.66 2.29
CA ILE A 77 4.55 -6.89 0.87
C ILE A 77 3.42 -6.26 0.07
N VAL A 78 3.74 -5.40 -0.92
CA VAL A 78 2.77 -4.51 -1.59
C VAL A 78 2.85 -4.62 -3.11
N GLU A 79 1.72 -4.89 -3.74
CA GLU A 79 1.53 -4.91 -5.19
C GLU A 79 0.64 -3.72 -5.57
N THR A 80 1.16 -2.73 -6.31
CA THR A 80 0.43 -1.48 -6.57
C THR A 80 0.67 -0.85 -7.95
N TRP A 81 0.78 -1.66 -9.00
CA TRP A 81 1.07 -1.23 -10.38
C TRP A 81 2.31 -0.30 -10.52
N PRO A 82 3.48 -0.83 -10.87
CA PRO A 82 4.76 -0.12 -10.87
C PRO A 82 4.90 0.96 -11.96
N ASN A 83 4.02 1.01 -12.96
CA ASN A 83 4.20 1.86 -14.15
C ASN A 83 3.88 3.35 -13.93
N GLY A 84 3.45 3.74 -12.74
CA GLY A 84 3.15 5.13 -12.42
C GLY A 84 4.39 6.03 -12.36
N ILE A 85 4.26 7.28 -12.81
CA ILE A 85 5.29 8.30 -12.61
C ILE A 85 5.56 8.45 -11.11
N GLY A 86 6.86 8.42 -10.76
CA GLY A 86 7.31 8.57 -9.39
C GLY A 86 7.11 7.33 -8.52
N ARG A 87 7.16 6.12 -9.10
CA ARG A 87 7.19 4.85 -8.34
C ARG A 87 8.15 4.95 -7.16
N LEU A 88 7.68 4.51 -6.00
CA LEU A 88 8.49 4.39 -4.80
C LEU A 88 9.17 3.01 -4.78
N ASN A 89 10.44 2.98 -4.35
CA ASN A 89 11.13 1.72 -4.10
C ASN A 89 10.67 1.09 -2.77
N SER A 90 10.99 -0.19 -2.58
CA SER A 90 10.93 -0.86 -1.27
C SER A 90 11.54 0.01 -0.16
N SER A 91 10.82 0.14 0.95
CA SER A 91 11.19 0.96 2.12
C SER A 91 11.63 0.04 3.24
N CYS A 92 12.94 -0.04 3.46
CA CYS A 92 13.54 -1.05 4.35
C CYS A 92 14.28 -0.46 5.55
N GLN A 93 14.27 0.87 5.69
CA GLN A 93 14.94 1.61 6.77
C GLN A 93 13.92 2.28 7.70
N THR A 94 12.82 1.57 7.96
CA THR A 94 11.67 1.99 8.77
C THR A 94 11.41 0.96 9.87
N SER A 95 10.60 1.31 10.87
CA SER A 95 10.22 0.38 11.95
C SER A 95 9.54 -0.88 11.43
N TYR A 96 8.76 -0.72 10.35
CA TYR A 96 8.14 -1.81 9.60
C TYR A 96 8.48 -1.64 8.13
N LYS A 97 9.02 -2.68 7.50
CA LYS A 97 9.40 -2.68 6.09
C LYS A 97 8.16 -2.67 5.21
N VAL A 98 8.26 -2.02 4.07
CA VAL A 98 7.23 -2.09 3.01
C VAL A 98 7.92 -2.37 1.69
N GLU A 99 7.85 -3.63 1.26
CA GLU A 99 8.56 -4.17 0.10
C GLU A 99 7.59 -4.34 -1.08
N ASN A 100 8.04 -4.01 -2.29
CA ASN A 100 7.19 -4.09 -3.47
C ASN A 100 7.25 -5.48 -4.12
N VAL A 101 6.14 -5.95 -4.65
CA VAL A 101 6.11 -7.13 -5.53
C VAL A 101 6.59 -6.73 -6.94
N ASP A 102 7.44 -7.58 -7.53
CA ASP A 102 7.99 -7.38 -8.88
C ASP A 102 7.41 -8.37 -9.90
N ALA A 103 7.13 -9.61 -9.46
CA ALA A 103 6.56 -10.65 -10.29
C ALA A 103 5.68 -11.60 -9.47
N MET A 104 4.69 -12.18 -10.16
CA MET A 104 3.71 -13.09 -9.60
C MET A 104 3.39 -14.23 -10.56
N LYS A 105 2.79 -15.27 -10.01
CA LYS A 105 2.25 -16.40 -10.74
C LYS A 105 0.94 -16.84 -10.10
N ILE A 106 -0.08 -17.04 -10.91
CA ILE A 106 -1.32 -17.70 -10.48
C ILE A 106 -1.40 -19.01 -11.28
N PRO A 107 -0.98 -20.15 -10.70
CA PRO A 107 -0.83 -21.41 -11.44
C PRO A 107 -2.08 -21.85 -12.22
N GLN A 108 -3.27 -21.45 -11.75
CA GLN A 108 -4.56 -21.76 -12.38
C GLN A 108 -4.84 -20.91 -13.62
N VAL A 109 -4.13 -19.79 -13.80
CA VAL A 109 -4.40 -18.78 -14.85
C VAL A 109 -3.32 -18.79 -15.93
N GLY A 110 -2.07 -19.19 -15.60
CA GLY A 110 -1.03 -19.39 -16.60
C GLY A 110 0.38 -19.09 -16.11
N ASP A 111 1.19 -18.56 -17.02
CA ASP A 111 2.60 -18.24 -16.81
C ASP A 111 2.81 -17.07 -15.82
N ASP A 112 4.04 -16.96 -15.35
CA ASP A 112 4.48 -15.87 -14.51
C ASP A 112 4.31 -14.53 -15.25
N PHE A 113 3.80 -13.52 -14.53
CA PHE A 113 3.66 -12.17 -15.05
C PHE A 113 4.30 -11.15 -14.11
N THR A 114 4.78 -10.06 -14.71
CA THR A 114 5.35 -8.94 -13.96
C THR A 114 4.23 -8.08 -13.39
N SER A 115 4.46 -7.49 -12.21
CA SER A 115 3.54 -6.51 -11.62
C SER A 115 3.26 -5.32 -12.53
N LYS A 116 4.11 -5.06 -13.54
CA LYS A 116 3.88 -4.06 -14.60
C LYS A 116 2.61 -4.30 -15.41
N GLN A 117 2.12 -5.52 -15.46
CA GLN A 117 0.91 -5.90 -16.20
C GLN A 117 -0.33 -5.97 -15.29
N ASP A 118 -0.16 -5.78 -13.99
CA ASP A 118 -1.25 -5.84 -13.03
C ASP A 118 -1.60 -4.44 -12.47
N HIS A 119 -2.87 -4.07 -12.59
CA HIS A 119 -3.41 -2.83 -12.05
C HIS A 119 -3.92 -2.98 -10.61
N SER A 120 -3.81 -4.17 -10.04
CA SER A 120 -4.20 -4.49 -8.68
C SER A 120 -3.41 -3.66 -7.67
N LYS A 121 -4.06 -3.48 -6.51
CA LYS A 121 -3.55 -2.68 -5.39
C LYS A 121 -3.88 -3.43 -4.12
N TRP A 122 -2.92 -4.21 -3.66
CA TRP A 122 -3.07 -4.99 -2.44
C TRP A 122 -1.78 -4.98 -1.64
N ALA A 123 -1.90 -5.27 -0.36
CA ALA A 123 -0.79 -5.48 0.53
C ALA A 123 -1.09 -6.66 1.46
N ILE A 124 -0.09 -7.47 1.77
CA ILE A 124 -0.19 -8.51 2.79
C ILE A 124 0.88 -8.32 3.85
N ALA A 125 0.63 -8.80 5.07
CA ALA A 125 1.70 -8.93 6.05
C ALA A 125 2.78 -9.88 5.56
N PHE A 126 4.04 -9.60 5.88
CA PHE A 126 5.14 -10.53 5.64
C PHE A 126 5.03 -11.76 6.56
N GLU A 127 4.69 -11.53 7.82
CA GLU A 127 4.56 -12.56 8.86
C GLU A 127 3.22 -13.30 8.79
N LYS A 128 3.25 -14.64 8.78
CA LYS A 128 2.05 -15.49 8.74
C LYS A 128 1.20 -15.38 10.01
N GLU A 129 1.81 -15.08 11.14
CA GLU A 129 1.19 -15.00 12.47
C GLU A 129 0.17 -13.87 12.56
N LYS A 130 0.32 -12.85 11.70
CA LYS A 130 -0.60 -11.72 11.58
C LYS A 130 -1.06 -11.63 10.12
N PRO A 131 -1.96 -12.50 9.65
CA PRO A 131 -2.26 -12.70 8.23
C PRO A 131 -3.15 -11.58 7.67
N TRP A 132 -2.64 -10.35 7.71
CA TRP A 132 -3.31 -9.17 7.17
C TRP A 132 -3.30 -9.24 5.65
N VAL A 133 -4.46 -8.99 5.07
CA VAL A 133 -4.68 -8.79 3.64
C VAL A 133 -5.41 -7.48 3.47
N CYS A 134 -4.84 -6.58 2.69
CA CYS A 134 -5.33 -5.25 2.41
C CYS A 134 -5.60 -5.10 0.92
N ILE A 135 -6.76 -4.59 0.54
CA ILE A 135 -7.13 -4.30 -0.85
C ILE A 135 -7.57 -2.84 -0.93
N GLY A 136 -7.06 -2.09 -1.91
CA GLY A 136 -7.21 -0.65 -1.96
C GLY A 136 -7.20 -0.04 -3.36
N ASP A 137 -7.07 1.29 -3.41
CA ASP A 137 -7.18 2.08 -4.64
C ASP A 137 -5.99 3.06 -4.87
N ILE A 138 -5.01 3.05 -3.96
CA ILE A 138 -3.80 3.89 -3.98
C ILE A 138 -2.57 3.11 -4.44
N ASN A 139 -1.82 3.67 -5.40
CA ASN A 139 -0.52 3.12 -5.78
C ASN A 139 0.61 3.59 -4.86
N ARG A 140 1.74 2.86 -4.81
CA ARG A 140 3.00 3.36 -4.23
C ARG A 140 3.79 4.22 -5.23
N ALA A 141 3.37 5.48 -5.37
CA ALA A 141 4.07 6.49 -6.17
C ALA A 141 3.94 7.89 -5.55
N THR A 142 4.93 8.77 -5.75
CA THR A 142 4.93 10.15 -5.20
C THR A 142 3.72 10.96 -5.70
N THR A 143 3.27 10.73 -6.93
CA THR A 143 2.05 11.35 -7.47
C THR A 143 0.80 10.99 -6.66
N GLN A 144 0.80 9.87 -5.93
CA GLN A 144 -0.30 9.42 -5.11
C GLN A 144 -0.31 10.04 -3.71
N TYR A 145 0.72 10.79 -3.30
CA TYR A 145 0.71 11.55 -2.04
C TYR A 145 -0.42 12.57 -2.01
N HIS A 146 -0.76 13.10 -3.19
CA HIS A 146 -1.80 14.11 -3.40
C HIS A 146 -3.12 13.54 -3.93
N ARG A 147 -3.29 12.22 -3.88
CA ARG A 147 -4.52 11.55 -4.29
C ARG A 147 -5.29 11.06 -3.06
N ALA A 148 -6.59 11.34 -3.02
CA ALA A 148 -7.49 10.75 -2.04
C ALA A 148 -7.78 9.28 -2.39
N GLY A 149 -7.97 8.46 -1.36
CA GLY A 149 -8.20 7.02 -1.49
C GLY A 149 -7.81 6.30 -0.21
N GLY A 150 -7.71 4.98 -0.26
CA GLY A 150 -7.49 4.15 0.91
C GLY A 150 -7.25 2.67 0.62
N THR A 151 -7.29 1.90 1.69
CA THR A 151 -7.24 0.44 1.65
C THR A 151 -8.08 -0.13 2.79
N VAL A 152 -8.69 -1.28 2.56
CA VAL A 152 -9.43 -2.03 3.58
C VAL A 152 -8.67 -3.31 3.86
N CYS A 153 -8.41 -3.59 5.13
CA CYS A 153 -7.62 -4.71 5.59
C CYS A 153 -8.44 -5.67 6.43
N MET A 154 -8.17 -6.97 6.34
CA MET A 154 -8.74 -8.01 7.19
C MET A 154 -7.66 -9.01 7.60
N GLN A 155 -7.88 -9.73 8.69
CA GLN A 155 -7.06 -10.89 9.01
C GLN A 155 -7.74 -12.14 8.47
N ASN A 156 -7.06 -12.86 7.56
CA ASN A 156 -7.55 -14.13 7.05
C ASN A 156 -6.38 -14.97 6.52
N ALA A 157 -6.08 -16.07 7.22
CA ALA A 157 -4.94 -16.93 6.87
C ALA A 157 -5.06 -17.58 5.48
N ASN A 158 -6.27 -17.94 5.05
CA ASN A 158 -6.48 -18.62 3.78
C ASN A 158 -6.29 -17.65 2.61
N ILE A 159 -6.87 -16.45 2.70
CA ILE A 159 -6.69 -15.40 1.71
C ILE A 159 -5.23 -14.96 1.69
N TRP A 160 -4.63 -14.74 2.86
CA TRP A 160 -3.22 -14.37 2.99
C TRP A 160 -2.31 -15.39 2.29
N SER A 161 -2.52 -16.69 2.52
CA SER A 161 -1.73 -17.74 1.86
C SER A 161 -1.88 -17.66 0.35
N ALA A 162 -3.10 -17.51 -0.16
CA ALA A 162 -3.33 -17.42 -1.60
C ALA A 162 -2.59 -16.24 -2.26
N TYR A 163 -2.54 -15.08 -1.61
CA TYR A 163 -1.76 -13.94 -2.09
C TYR A 163 -0.25 -14.17 -1.94
N PHE A 164 0.19 -14.68 -0.79
CA PHE A 164 1.60 -14.94 -0.53
C PHE A 164 2.18 -15.97 -1.53
N ASP A 165 1.46 -17.07 -1.75
CA ASP A 165 1.84 -18.15 -2.66
C ASP A 165 1.86 -17.70 -4.14
N SER A 166 1.22 -16.56 -4.46
CA SER A 166 1.25 -15.98 -5.80
C SER A 166 2.52 -15.17 -6.09
N ILE A 167 3.29 -14.80 -5.08
CA ILE A 167 4.48 -13.94 -5.25
C ILE A 167 5.66 -14.79 -5.70
N THR A 168 6.26 -14.44 -6.85
CA THR A 168 7.47 -15.11 -7.33
C THR A 168 8.73 -14.26 -7.12
N ASN A 169 8.59 -12.93 -7.06
CA ASN A 169 9.71 -12.03 -6.80
C ASN A 169 9.31 -10.76 -6.05
N ILE A 170 10.17 -10.32 -5.14
CA ILE A 170 10.06 -9.09 -4.36
C ILE A 170 11.22 -8.16 -4.72
N GLU A 171 10.92 -6.88 -4.89
CA GLU A 171 11.91 -5.84 -5.19
C GLU A 171 12.95 -5.75 -4.07
N THR A 172 14.23 -5.87 -4.44
CA THR A 172 15.35 -5.72 -3.51
C THR A 172 15.37 -4.33 -2.87
N CYS A 173 15.63 -4.27 -1.56
CA CYS A 173 15.83 -3.02 -0.85
C CYS A 173 16.92 -2.15 -1.49
N PRO A 174 16.70 -0.83 -1.64
CA PRO A 174 17.72 0.08 -2.13
C PRO A 174 18.97 0.05 -1.26
N VAL A 175 20.14 -0.13 -1.88
CA VAL A 175 21.43 -0.03 -1.19
C VAL A 175 21.72 1.45 -0.89
N PRO A 176 22.14 1.82 0.34
CA PRO A 176 22.47 3.21 0.67
C PRO A 176 23.52 3.77 -0.30
N LYS A 177 23.25 4.97 -0.84
CA LYS A 177 24.22 5.69 -1.69
C LYS A 177 25.54 5.86 -0.93
N GLY A 178 26.62 5.28 -1.46
CA GLY A 178 27.97 5.39 -0.89
C GLY A 178 28.56 4.09 -0.32
N PHE A 179 27.77 3.01 -0.21
CA PHE A 179 28.29 1.71 0.23
C PHE A 179 29.44 1.23 -0.69
N PHE A 180 29.19 1.14 -2.00
CA PHE A 180 30.22 0.74 -2.97
C PHE A 180 31.39 1.71 -3.10
N ARG A 181 31.18 3.02 -2.90
CA ARG A 181 32.26 4.01 -2.91
C ARG A 181 33.23 3.79 -1.75
N ARG A 182 32.72 3.50 -0.55
CA ARG A 182 33.55 3.14 0.61
C ARG A 182 34.28 1.82 0.44
N THR A 183 33.63 0.80 -0.15
CA THR A 183 34.29 -0.49 -0.41
C THR A 183 35.40 -0.32 -1.45
N TYR A 184 35.15 0.41 -2.54
CA TYR A 184 36.16 0.70 -3.55
C TYR A 184 37.34 1.52 -3.00
N GLU A 185 37.07 2.58 -2.22
CA GLU A 185 38.13 3.37 -1.58
C GLU A 185 38.94 2.54 -0.57
N LYS A 186 38.29 1.66 0.21
CA LYS A 186 38.98 0.72 1.11
C LYS A 186 39.83 -0.30 0.37
N VAL A 187 39.30 -0.92 -0.69
CA VAL A 187 40.03 -1.90 -1.51
C VAL A 187 41.22 -1.21 -2.21
N LYS A 188 41.01 -0.02 -2.78
CA LYS A 188 42.08 0.78 -3.38
C LYS A 188 43.16 1.16 -2.36
N SER A 189 42.77 1.56 -1.14
CA SER A 189 43.71 1.86 -0.05
C SER A 189 44.48 0.62 0.42
N PHE A 190 43.83 -0.54 0.46
CA PHE A 190 44.46 -1.81 0.83
C PHE A 190 45.53 -2.19 -0.21
N PHE A 191 45.20 -2.15 -1.50
CA PHE A 191 46.16 -2.43 -2.56
C PHE A 191 47.28 -1.38 -2.63
N SER A 192 47.01 -0.10 -2.41
CA SER A 192 48.08 0.92 -2.41
C SER A 192 49.06 0.79 -1.24
N ASN A 193 48.64 0.17 -0.13
CA ASN A 193 49.49 -0.08 1.04
C ASN A 193 50.17 -1.45 0.99
N PHE A 194 49.68 -2.39 0.19
CA PHE A 194 50.25 -3.74 0.02
C PHE A 194 51.37 -3.80 -1.03
N PHE A 195 51.43 -2.82 -1.93
CA PHE A 195 52.48 -2.68 -2.95
C PHE A 195 53.51 -1.56 -2.64
N ARG A 196 53.69 -1.24 -1.36
CA ARG A 196 54.79 -0.41 -0.84
C ARG A 196 55.63 -1.25 0.11
#